data_AF-A0A0V8J3Y4-F1
#
_entry.id   AF-A0A0V8J3Y4-F1
#
_cell.length_a   1.000
_cell.length_b   1.000
_cell.length_c   1.000
_cell.angle_alpha   90.00
_cell.angle_beta   90.00
_cell.angle_gamma   90.00
#
_symmetry.space_group_name_H-M   'P 1'
#
loop_
_entity.id
_entity.type
_entity.pdbx_description
1 polymer ?
#
loop_
_entity_poly.entity_id
_entity_poly.type
_entity_poly.pdbx_seq_one_letter_code
_entity_poly.pdbx_strand_id
1 'polypeptide(L)'
;MQKIFSTQLNGIFTKIQQESEYAIEDAARLLAQTLITRGTVYFATKDEMKAIAAEGLNGAEAFPAAKELSDTDIPELTSTDIVIAATGFREDEGLLGLIRKVKDQTETPVILLATRKKEGAPQEEEWDSYIPLHLRGGLVPFENGGRSGIPSAMAGLFAYHVICLTAKEILEEYE
;
A
#
# COMPACT_ATOMS: atom_id res chain seq x y z
N MET A 1 18.05 11.73 19.51
CA MET A 1 17.76 11.21 18.14
C MET A 1 16.67 10.14 18.15
N GLN A 2 16.90 8.98 18.79
CA GLN A 2 15.92 7.87 18.82
C GLN A 2 14.51 8.29 19.27
N LYS A 3 14.40 8.99 20.41
CA LYS A 3 13.11 9.53 20.89
C LYS A 3 12.40 10.41 19.86
N ILE A 4 13.14 11.28 19.16
CA ILE A 4 12.57 12.16 18.13
C ILE A 4 12.06 11.32 16.96
N PHE A 5 12.86 10.37 16.48
CA PHE A 5 12.49 9.48 15.39
C PHE A 5 11.22 8.69 15.73
N SER A 6 11.19 8.01 16.88
CA SER A 6 10.03 7.22 17.31
C SER A 6 8.77 8.05 17.49
N THR A 7 8.87 9.25 18.09
CA THR A 7 7.69 10.14 18.27
C THR A 7 7.14 10.60 16.91
N GLN A 8 8.01 10.99 15.98
CA GLN A 8 7.59 11.43 14.65
C GLN A 8 7.02 10.28 13.82
N LEU A 9 7.62 9.09 13.92
CA LEU A 9 7.17 7.88 13.23
C LEU A 9 5.77 7.46 13.71
N ASN A 10 5.56 7.42 15.04
CA ASN A 10 4.23 7.14 15.60
C ASN A 10 3.21 8.19 15.15
N GLY A 11 3.61 9.46 15.02
CA GLY A 11 2.75 10.49 14.47
C GLY A 11 2.27 10.21 13.03
N ILE A 12 3.07 9.53 12.21
CA ILE A 12 2.66 9.07 10.88
C ILE A 12 1.65 7.91 11.01
N PHE A 13 1.94 6.91 11.84
CA PHE A 13 1.06 5.76 12.05
C PHE A 13 -0.32 6.17 12.56
N THR A 14 -0.37 7.07 13.54
CA THR A 14 -1.62 7.62 14.07
C THR A 14 -2.43 8.33 12.98
N LYS A 15 -1.79 9.09 12.08
CA LYS A 15 -2.48 9.75 10.97
C LYS A 15 -3.04 8.77 9.96
N ILE A 16 -2.24 7.78 9.55
CA ILE A 16 -2.71 6.72 8.65
C ILE A 16 -3.98 6.08 9.23
N GLN A 17 -3.96 5.73 10.51
CA GLN A 17 -5.11 5.11 11.19
C GLN A 17 -6.34 6.02 11.25
N GLN A 18 -6.16 7.30 11.62
CA GLN A 18 -7.27 8.24 11.82
C GLN A 18 -7.87 8.76 10.52
N GLU A 19 -7.06 8.97 9.48
CA GLU A 19 -7.49 9.59 8.23
C GLU A 19 -7.85 8.54 7.16
N SER A 20 -7.54 7.26 7.37
CA SER A 20 -7.75 6.18 6.40
C SER A 20 -8.62 5.04 6.93
N GLU A 21 -9.36 5.21 8.04
CA GLU A 21 -10.16 4.14 8.67
C GLU A 21 -11.09 3.44 7.66
N TYR A 22 -11.95 4.18 6.98
CA TYR A 22 -12.85 3.64 5.95
C TYR A 22 -12.10 3.03 4.76
N ALA A 23 -11.04 3.70 4.30
CA ALA A 23 -10.26 3.22 3.15
C ALA A 23 -9.51 1.92 3.46
N ILE A 24 -9.04 1.75 4.71
CA ILE A 24 -8.44 0.52 5.22
C ILE A 24 -9.48 -0.59 5.26
N GLU A 25 -10.69 -0.32 5.76
CA GLU A 25 -11.76 -1.32 5.80
C GLU A 25 -12.15 -1.77 4.39
N ASP A 26 -12.31 -0.82 3.44
CA ASP A 26 -12.61 -1.12 2.05
C ASP A 26 -11.50 -1.96 1.39
N ALA A 27 -10.23 -1.58 1.61
CA ALA A 27 -9.08 -2.34 1.14
C ALA A 27 -9.03 -3.76 1.73
N ALA A 28 -9.31 -3.89 3.03
CA ALA A 28 -9.35 -5.16 3.73
C ALA A 28 -10.46 -6.07 3.21
N ARG A 29 -11.62 -5.52 2.87
CA ARG A 29 -12.75 -6.25 2.28
C ARG A 29 -12.40 -6.81 0.90
N LEU A 30 -11.76 -6.01 0.05
CA LEU A 30 -11.27 -6.45 -1.28
C LEU A 30 -10.21 -7.56 -1.14
N LEU A 31 -9.28 -7.41 -0.19
CA LEU A 31 -8.27 -8.43 0.09
C LEU A 31 -8.91 -9.72 0.60
N ALA A 32 -9.82 -9.64 1.58
CA ALA A 32 -10.55 -10.80 2.10
C ALA A 32 -11.31 -11.55 1.00
N GLN A 33 -11.97 -10.83 0.09
CA GLN A 33 -12.65 -11.43 -1.06
C GLN A 33 -11.68 -12.22 -1.96
N THR A 34 -10.49 -11.66 -2.21
CA THR A 34 -9.44 -12.34 -2.99
C THR A 34 -8.99 -13.63 -2.30
N LEU A 35 -8.81 -13.60 -0.99
CA LEU A 35 -8.40 -14.77 -0.20
C LEU A 35 -9.48 -15.86 -0.19
N ILE A 36 -10.76 -15.50 -0.05
CA ILE A 36 -11.90 -16.44 -0.11
C ILE A 36 -11.99 -17.10 -1.49
N THR A 37 -11.86 -16.30 -2.55
CA THR A 37 -11.95 -16.79 -3.94
C THR A 37 -10.68 -17.48 -4.42
N ARG A 38 -9.63 -17.53 -3.58
CA ARG A 38 -8.31 -18.10 -3.87
C ARG A 38 -7.64 -17.46 -5.09
N GLY A 39 -7.87 -16.17 -5.29
CA GLY A 39 -7.13 -15.38 -6.27
C GLY A 39 -5.70 -15.07 -5.83
N THR A 40 -4.98 -14.36 -6.68
CA THR A 40 -3.57 -14.02 -6.47
C THR A 40 -3.44 -12.57 -5.99
N VAL A 41 -2.57 -12.36 -4.99
CA VAL A 41 -2.17 -11.03 -4.54
C VAL A 41 -0.94 -10.56 -5.32
N TYR A 42 -1.13 -9.60 -6.20
CA TYR A 42 -0.07 -9.00 -7.00
C TYR A 42 0.50 -7.75 -6.31
N PHE A 43 1.82 -7.62 -6.30
CA PHE A 43 2.51 -6.47 -5.74
C PHE A 43 3.12 -5.61 -6.84
N ALA A 44 2.66 -4.37 -6.94
CA ALA A 44 3.24 -3.35 -7.81
C ALA A 44 4.01 -2.34 -6.93
N THR A 45 5.29 -2.58 -6.70
CA THR A 45 6.10 -1.76 -5.78
C THR A 45 7.42 -1.34 -6.42
N LYS A 46 7.97 -0.22 -5.94
CA LYS A 46 9.24 0.32 -6.46
C LYS A 46 10.16 0.76 -5.32
N ASP A 47 11.46 0.75 -5.60
CA ASP A 47 12.51 1.26 -4.71
C ASP A 47 12.37 0.71 -3.29
N GLU A 48 12.27 1.56 -2.27
CA GLU A 48 12.16 1.13 -0.87
C GLU A 48 10.81 0.46 -0.55
N MET A 49 9.78 0.68 -1.36
CA MET A 49 8.44 0.08 -1.16
C MET A 49 8.42 -1.40 -1.52
N LYS A 50 9.47 -1.93 -2.17
CA LYS A 50 9.68 -3.38 -2.35
C LYS A 50 9.68 -4.16 -1.05
N ALA A 51 9.87 -3.50 0.08
CA ALA A 51 9.70 -4.11 1.40
C ALA A 51 8.29 -4.74 1.59
N ILE A 52 7.24 -4.12 1.03
CA ILE A 52 5.87 -4.64 1.12
C ILE A 52 5.73 -5.93 0.29
N ALA A 53 6.26 -5.93 -0.94
CA ALA A 53 6.27 -7.13 -1.77
C ALA A 53 7.05 -8.26 -1.10
N ALA A 54 8.23 -7.96 -0.54
CA ALA A 54 9.03 -8.94 0.19
C ALA A 54 8.26 -9.57 1.37
N GLU A 55 7.52 -8.77 2.14
CA GLU A 55 6.69 -9.24 3.25
C GLU A 55 5.54 -10.15 2.75
N GLY A 56 4.79 -9.72 1.73
CA GLY A 56 3.67 -10.52 1.22
C GLY A 56 4.06 -11.78 0.45
N LEU A 57 5.27 -11.82 -0.11
CA LEU A 57 5.80 -12.97 -0.87
C LEU A 57 6.59 -13.95 0.00
N ASN A 58 7.35 -13.44 0.98
CA ASN A 58 8.36 -14.23 1.70
C ASN A 58 8.28 -14.06 3.23
N GLY A 59 7.41 -13.19 3.74
CA GLY A 59 7.22 -12.97 5.16
C GLY A 59 6.66 -14.20 5.87
N ALA A 60 6.64 -14.15 7.20
CA ALA A 60 6.11 -15.24 8.02
C ALA A 60 4.60 -15.48 7.78
N GLU A 61 3.90 -14.45 7.30
CA GLU A 61 2.48 -14.48 6.95
C GLU A 61 2.26 -14.25 5.45
N ALA A 62 3.20 -14.70 4.60
CA ALA A 62 3.11 -14.57 3.15
C ALA A 62 1.81 -15.20 2.60
N PHE A 63 1.30 -14.61 1.53
CA PHE A 63 0.08 -15.12 0.88
C PHE A 63 0.36 -16.45 0.19
N PRO A 64 -0.59 -17.41 0.20
CA PRO A 64 -0.43 -18.68 -0.52
C PRO A 64 -0.21 -18.51 -2.02
N ALA A 65 -0.82 -17.47 -2.61
CA ALA A 65 -0.65 -17.07 -4.00
C ALA A 65 -0.34 -15.57 -4.06
N ALA A 66 0.94 -15.24 -4.26
CA ALA A 66 1.39 -13.88 -4.47
C ALA A 66 2.50 -13.79 -5.52
N LYS A 67 2.56 -12.65 -6.21
CA LYS A 67 3.59 -12.38 -7.24
C LYS A 67 3.90 -10.89 -7.31
N GLU A 68 5.12 -10.52 -7.72
CA GLU A 68 5.36 -9.16 -8.23
C GLU A 68 4.66 -8.97 -9.58
N LEU A 69 3.96 -7.85 -9.75
CA LEU A 69 3.25 -7.54 -10.99
C LEU A 69 4.22 -7.10 -12.09
N SER A 70 4.06 -7.66 -13.28
CA SER A 70 4.73 -7.20 -14.49
C SER A 70 3.73 -6.94 -15.63
N ASP A 71 4.15 -6.18 -16.65
CA ASP A 71 3.32 -5.89 -17.83
C ASP A 71 2.79 -7.17 -18.52
N THR A 72 3.55 -8.28 -18.46
CA THR A 72 3.15 -9.56 -19.07
C THR A 72 2.04 -10.28 -18.31
N ASP A 73 1.82 -9.91 -17.04
CA ASP A 73 0.79 -10.54 -16.20
C ASP A 73 -0.58 -9.90 -16.38
N ILE A 74 -0.64 -8.63 -16.82
CA ILE A 74 -1.87 -7.85 -16.92
C ILE A 74 -2.97 -8.57 -17.71
N PRO A 75 -2.71 -9.18 -18.88
CA PRO A 75 -3.75 -9.87 -19.65
C PRO A 75 -4.34 -11.10 -18.96
N GLU A 76 -3.67 -11.63 -17.93
CA GLU A 76 -4.09 -12.82 -17.18
C GLU A 76 -4.84 -12.47 -15.89
N LEU A 77 -4.82 -11.21 -15.45
CA LEU A 77 -5.49 -10.79 -14.24
C LEU A 77 -7.01 -10.89 -14.38
N THR A 78 -7.67 -11.27 -13.29
CA THR A 78 -9.12 -11.45 -13.22
C THR A 78 -9.71 -10.65 -12.06
N SER A 79 -11.05 -10.64 -11.96
CA SER A 79 -11.77 -10.01 -10.86
C SER A 79 -11.61 -10.74 -9.52
N THR A 80 -11.00 -11.93 -9.50
CA THR A 80 -10.69 -12.65 -8.25
C THR A 80 -9.32 -12.29 -7.69
N ASP A 81 -8.46 -11.68 -8.49
CA ASP A 81 -7.13 -11.23 -8.08
C ASP A 81 -7.18 -9.84 -7.43
N ILE A 82 -6.08 -9.40 -6.84
CA ILE A 82 -5.93 -8.03 -6.34
C ILE A 82 -4.53 -7.50 -6.57
N VAL A 83 -4.42 -6.21 -6.84
CA VAL A 83 -3.13 -5.51 -6.94
C VAL A 83 -2.95 -4.58 -5.74
N ILE A 84 -1.89 -4.83 -4.96
CA ILE A 84 -1.40 -3.91 -3.92
C ILE A 84 -0.24 -3.11 -4.52
N ALA A 85 -0.51 -1.83 -4.80
CA ALA A 85 0.43 -0.89 -5.37
C ALA A 85 1.02 0.03 -4.30
N ALA A 86 2.33 0.29 -4.34
CA ALA A 86 2.94 1.19 -3.36
C ALA A 86 4.11 2.02 -3.91
N THR A 87 4.08 3.32 -3.63
CA THR A 87 5.16 4.28 -3.92
C THR A 87 5.33 5.26 -2.75
N GLY A 88 6.56 5.75 -2.55
CA GLY A 88 6.89 6.69 -1.46
C GLY A 88 6.44 8.13 -1.76
N PHE A 89 7.40 9.06 -1.84
CA PHE A 89 7.18 10.51 -2.01
C PHE A 89 6.87 10.97 -3.43
N ARG A 90 7.16 10.11 -4.40
CA ARG A 90 7.14 10.46 -5.81
C ARG A 90 5.92 9.81 -6.42
N GLU A 91 5.09 10.64 -7.04
CA GLU A 91 4.26 10.18 -8.15
C GLU A 91 5.22 9.56 -9.15
N ASP A 92 5.21 8.23 -9.17
CA ASP A 92 6.05 7.45 -10.06
C ASP A 92 5.21 7.14 -11.29
N GLU A 93 5.41 7.93 -12.35
CA GLU A 93 4.63 7.79 -13.58
C GLU A 93 4.74 6.37 -14.18
N GLY A 94 5.84 5.66 -13.94
CA GLY A 94 6.01 4.27 -14.35
C GLY A 94 5.08 3.33 -13.59
N LEU A 95 5.07 3.42 -12.25
CA LEU A 95 4.15 2.64 -11.42
C LEU A 95 2.68 3.01 -11.72
N LEU A 96 2.36 4.30 -11.75
CA LEU A 96 1.00 4.77 -12.02
C LEU A 96 0.55 4.38 -13.43
N GLY A 97 1.45 4.41 -14.41
CA GLY A 97 1.18 3.91 -15.76
C GLY A 97 0.88 2.41 -15.79
N LEU A 98 1.61 1.60 -15.01
CA LEU A 98 1.34 0.17 -14.87
C LEU A 98 -0.04 -0.07 -14.24
N ILE A 99 -0.39 0.69 -13.19
CA ILE A 99 -1.68 0.57 -12.52
C ILE A 99 -2.84 0.98 -13.40
N ARG A 100 -2.70 2.07 -14.17
CA ARG A 100 -3.72 2.48 -15.15
C ARG A 100 -3.97 1.39 -16.18
N LYS A 101 -2.92 0.72 -16.67
CA LYS A 101 -3.10 -0.42 -17.59
C LYS A 101 -3.92 -1.55 -16.97
N VAL A 102 -3.74 -1.85 -15.68
CA VAL A 102 -4.57 -2.85 -14.98
C VAL A 102 -6.03 -2.40 -15.00
N LYS A 103 -6.33 -1.19 -14.54
CA LYS A 103 -7.70 -0.66 -14.50
C LYS A 103 -8.37 -0.55 -15.88
N ASP A 104 -7.59 -0.23 -16.91
CA ASP A 104 -8.11 -0.08 -18.28
C ASP A 104 -8.39 -1.43 -18.96
N GLN A 105 -7.72 -2.51 -18.54
CA GLN A 105 -7.74 -3.80 -19.23
C GLN A 105 -8.47 -4.90 -18.45
N THR A 106 -8.67 -4.71 -17.14
CA THR A 106 -9.15 -5.77 -16.24
C THR A 106 -10.10 -5.21 -15.19
N GLU A 107 -10.88 -6.08 -14.57
CA GLU A 107 -11.74 -5.76 -13.43
C GLU A 107 -11.03 -6.02 -12.08
N THR A 108 -9.71 -6.14 -12.10
CA THR A 108 -8.92 -6.47 -10.92
C THR A 108 -8.86 -5.27 -9.98
N PRO A 109 -9.29 -5.40 -8.71
CA PRO A 109 -9.19 -4.32 -7.75
C PRO A 109 -7.74 -3.90 -7.49
N VAL A 110 -7.54 -2.61 -7.30
CA VAL A 110 -6.25 -1.99 -7.00
C VAL A 110 -6.34 -1.20 -5.68
N ILE A 111 -5.45 -1.53 -4.75
CA ILE A 111 -5.20 -0.76 -3.54
C ILE A 111 -3.89 0.03 -3.73
N LEU A 112 -3.92 1.36 -3.55
CA LEU A 112 -2.74 2.21 -3.67
C LEU A 112 -2.29 2.78 -2.31
N LEU A 113 -1.04 2.50 -1.94
CA LEU A 113 -0.37 3.08 -0.76
C LEU A 113 0.64 4.13 -1.23
N ALA A 114 0.34 5.42 -1.01
CA ALA A 114 1.27 6.47 -1.44
C ALA A 114 1.10 7.78 -0.65
N THR A 115 2.04 8.72 -0.84
CA THR A 115 1.84 10.12 -0.46
C THR A 115 1.75 11.02 -1.69
N ARG A 116 0.60 11.67 -1.89
CA ARG A 116 0.42 12.69 -2.93
C ARG A 116 1.07 14.01 -2.53
N LYS A 117 1.60 14.74 -3.51
CA LYS A 117 2.23 16.06 -3.30
C LYS A 117 1.24 17.22 -3.23
N LYS A 118 0.00 17.06 -3.70
CA LYS A 118 -1.06 18.08 -3.63
C LYS A 118 -2.29 17.54 -2.92
N GLU A 119 -2.64 18.16 -1.79
CA GLU A 119 -4.00 18.12 -1.25
C GLU A 119 -4.96 18.77 -2.27
N GLY A 120 -6.01 18.06 -2.67
CA GLY A 120 -7.05 18.58 -3.57
C GLY A 120 -6.80 18.41 -5.08
N ALA A 121 -5.81 17.62 -5.51
CA ALA A 121 -5.80 17.13 -6.89
C ALA A 121 -7.03 16.23 -7.11
N PRO A 122 -7.70 16.29 -8.28
CA PRO A 122 -8.87 15.47 -8.57
C PRO A 122 -8.59 14.00 -8.23
N GLN A 123 -9.48 13.42 -7.43
CA GLN A 123 -9.54 12.01 -7.14
C GLN A 123 -10.20 11.33 -8.35
N GLU A 124 -9.59 11.43 -9.53
CA GLU A 124 -10.03 10.58 -10.63
C GLU A 124 -9.81 9.13 -10.21
N GLU A 125 -10.85 8.32 -10.36
CA GLU A 125 -11.09 7.00 -9.75
C GLU A 125 -10.14 5.91 -10.28
N GLU A 126 -8.82 6.12 -10.23
CA GLU A 126 -7.85 5.17 -10.79
C GLU A 126 -7.51 4.02 -9.83
N TRP A 127 -8.13 3.95 -8.65
CA TRP A 127 -7.91 2.89 -7.64
C TRP A 127 -9.20 2.63 -6.88
N ASP A 128 -9.37 1.38 -6.43
CA ASP A 128 -10.53 0.93 -5.67
C ASP A 128 -10.40 1.30 -4.19
N SER A 129 -9.17 1.40 -3.68
CA SER A 129 -8.87 2.02 -2.39
C SER A 129 -7.52 2.75 -2.41
N TYR A 130 -7.43 3.86 -1.68
CA TYR A 130 -6.19 4.63 -1.53
C TYR A 130 -5.90 4.95 -0.07
N ILE A 131 -4.70 4.57 0.36
CA ILE A 131 -4.20 4.77 1.71
C ILE A 131 -3.11 5.85 1.69
N PRO A 132 -3.41 7.08 2.17
CA PRO A 132 -2.40 8.12 2.28
C PRO A 132 -1.35 7.78 3.34
N LEU A 133 -0.07 7.76 2.96
CA LEU A 133 1.05 7.47 3.88
C LEU A 133 1.54 8.70 4.66
N HIS A 134 1.03 9.90 4.35
CA HIS A 134 1.32 11.18 5.02
C HIS A 134 2.82 11.51 5.19
N LEU A 135 3.66 11.08 4.24
CA LEU A 135 5.11 11.26 4.30
C LEU A 135 5.51 12.73 4.02
N ARG A 136 6.37 13.31 4.87
CA ARG A 136 6.82 14.73 4.75
C ARG A 136 8.32 14.92 4.55
N GLY A 137 9.11 13.85 4.59
CA GLY A 137 10.56 13.82 4.38
C GLY A 137 11.25 13.08 5.52
N GLY A 138 12.53 13.39 5.75
CA GLY A 138 13.26 12.83 6.90
C GLY A 138 12.67 13.28 8.23
N LEU A 139 12.61 12.39 9.22
CA LEU A 139 12.00 12.68 10.52
C LEU A 139 12.94 13.41 11.49
N VAL A 140 14.24 13.17 11.41
CA VAL A 140 15.24 13.69 12.35
C VAL A 140 15.95 14.91 11.77
N PRO A 141 15.84 16.10 12.38
CA PRO A 141 16.60 17.27 11.97
C PRO A 141 18.07 17.21 12.42
N PHE A 142 18.95 17.81 11.62
CA PHE A 142 20.38 18.02 11.91
C PHE A 142 20.68 19.51 12.05
N GLU A 143 21.83 19.82 12.67
CA GLU A 143 22.28 21.21 12.90
C GLU A 143 22.49 22.01 11.61
N ASN A 144 22.80 21.32 10.50
CA ASN A 144 22.96 21.94 9.18
C ASN A 144 21.61 22.26 8.48
N GLY A 145 20.47 22.05 9.15
CA GLY A 145 19.13 22.24 8.60
C GLY A 145 18.61 21.06 7.77
N GLY A 146 19.42 20.02 7.55
CA GLY A 146 19.01 18.80 6.87
C GLY A 146 18.10 17.91 7.73
N ARG A 147 17.39 16.98 7.09
CA ARG A 147 16.58 15.95 7.77
C ARG A 147 16.92 14.55 7.24
N SER A 148 17.03 13.56 8.13
CA SER A 148 17.26 12.14 7.76
C SER A 148 16.28 11.20 8.47
N GLY A 149 16.35 9.91 8.16
CA GLY A 149 15.41 8.89 8.63
C GLY A 149 14.10 9.01 7.88
N ILE A 150 14.14 8.74 6.57
CA ILE A 150 12.97 8.75 5.69
C ILE A 150 12.19 7.44 5.92
N PRO A 151 10.91 7.49 6.35
CA PRO A 151 10.22 6.30 6.83
C PRO A 151 9.27 5.66 5.79
N SER A 152 9.48 5.83 4.47
CA SER A 152 8.51 5.39 3.45
C SER A 152 8.12 3.92 3.59
N ALA A 153 9.10 3.03 3.64
CA ALA A 153 8.87 1.59 3.76
C ALA A 153 8.22 1.21 5.10
N MET A 154 8.57 1.90 6.20
CA MET A 154 7.96 1.68 7.51
C MET A 154 6.49 2.08 7.52
N ALA A 155 6.15 3.23 6.93
CA ALA A 155 4.77 3.68 6.79
C ALA A 155 3.96 2.75 5.88
N GLY A 156 4.56 2.33 4.76
CA GLY A 156 3.97 1.37 3.83
C GLY A 156 3.67 0.01 4.48
N LEU A 157 4.66 -0.56 5.18
CA LEU A 157 4.49 -1.82 5.92
C LEU A 157 3.45 -1.69 7.04
N PHE A 158 3.44 -0.58 7.76
CA PHE A 158 2.41 -0.33 8.77
C PHE A 158 1.00 -0.38 8.17
N ALA A 159 0.75 0.39 7.11
CA ALA A 159 -0.53 0.39 6.42
C ALA A 159 -0.88 -0.99 5.85
N TYR A 160 0.08 -1.67 5.21
CA TYR A 160 -0.09 -3.03 4.70
C TYR A 160 -0.52 -4.02 5.79
N HIS A 161 0.17 -4.03 6.94
CA HIS A 161 -0.18 -4.93 8.03
C HIS A 161 -1.54 -4.60 8.64
N VAL A 162 -1.90 -3.32 8.76
CA VAL A 162 -3.23 -2.93 9.24
C VAL A 162 -4.31 -3.48 8.29
N ILE A 163 -4.16 -3.33 6.97
CA ILE A 163 -5.09 -3.93 5.98
C ILE A 163 -5.16 -5.44 6.14
N CYS A 164 -4.02 -6.13 6.27
CA CYS A 164 -4.00 -7.59 6.42
C CYS A 164 -4.67 -8.05 7.71
N LEU A 165 -4.47 -7.35 8.83
CA LEU A 165 -5.10 -7.66 10.11
C LEU A 165 -6.61 -7.45 10.04
N THR A 166 -7.07 -6.32 9.50
CA THR A 166 -8.51 -6.07 9.28
C THR A 166 -9.11 -7.09 8.32
N ALA A 167 -8.39 -7.53 7.28
CA ALA A 167 -8.87 -8.57 6.38
C ALA A 167 -9.02 -9.92 7.11
N LYS A 168 -8.11 -10.25 8.03
CA LYS A 168 -8.24 -11.45 8.87
C LYS A 168 -9.45 -11.35 9.80
N GLU A 169 -9.66 -10.21 10.45
CA GLU A 169 -10.85 -9.98 11.28
C GLU A 169 -12.13 -10.18 10.47
N ILE A 170 -12.21 -9.62 9.26
CA ILE A 170 -13.33 -9.83 8.34
C ILE A 170 -13.52 -11.32 8.02
N LEU A 171 -12.44 -12.05 7.72
CA LEU A 171 -12.51 -13.49 7.41
C LEU A 171 -13.00 -14.33 8.60
N GLU A 172 -12.55 -14.00 9.82
CA GLU A 172 -12.97 -14.67 11.05
C GLU A 172 -14.47 -14.47 11.35
N GLU A 173 -15.08 -13.36 10.92
CA GLU A 173 -16.53 -13.14 11.04
C GLU A 173 -17.36 -14.04 10.09
N TYR A 174 -16.75 -14.60 9.05
CA TYR A 174 -17.40 -15.49 8.08
C TYR A 174 -17.21 -16.98 8.40
N GLU A 175 -16.41 -17.34 9.41
CA GLU A 175 -16.24 -18.72 9.93
C GLU A 175 -17.28 -19.08 11.01
#